data_AF-A0A969VWT8-F1
#
_entry.id   AF-A0A969VWT8-F1
#
_cell.length_a   1.000
_cell.length_b   1.000
_cell.length_c   1.000
_cell.angle_alpha   90.00
_cell.angle_beta   90.00
_cell.angle_gamma   90.00
#
_symmetry.space_group_name_H-M   'P 1'
#
loop_
_entity.id
_entity.type
_entity.pdbx_description
1 polymer ?
#
loop_
_entity_poly.entity_id
_entity_poly.type
_entity_poly.pdbx_seq_one_letter_code
_entity_poly.pdbx_strand_id
1 'polypeptide(L)'
;PEHEINFYNKQDWQIAEVPSMNGHGNARSIAKIYDIFVNDLIKEKNVLLSKSSINKCLTECDSRIDKSLMMPIRWSEIGLILRGGWLFGKNKESFGHNGWGGSLGFADPVLGIGVAYTTNKINPTMASDQRIINLLRKFYELSI
;
A
#
# COMPACT_ATOMS: atom_id res chain seq x y z
N PRO A 1 -10.62 -10.07 -17.86
CA PRO A 1 -11.07 -11.45 -17.56
C PRO A 1 -12.24 -11.39 -16.59
N GLU A 2 -13.28 -12.20 -16.78
CA GLU A 2 -14.28 -12.39 -15.74
C GLU A 2 -13.59 -13.05 -14.55
N HIS A 3 -13.44 -12.32 -13.44
CA HIS A 3 -12.78 -12.84 -12.25
C HIS A 3 -13.82 -13.63 -11.47
N GLU A 4 -13.61 -14.93 -11.29
CA GLU A 4 -14.42 -15.75 -10.40
C GLU A 4 -14.13 -15.32 -8.95
N ILE A 5 -14.86 -14.32 -8.43
CA ILE A 5 -14.59 -13.72 -7.10
C ILE A 5 -14.59 -14.78 -5.99
N ASN A 6 -15.39 -15.84 -6.15
CA ASN A 6 -15.45 -16.94 -5.19
C ASN A 6 -14.18 -17.79 -5.15
N PHE A 7 -13.30 -17.71 -6.16
CA PHE A 7 -12.00 -18.37 -6.15
C PHE A 7 -11.18 -17.97 -4.91
N TYR A 8 -11.19 -16.67 -4.56
CA TYR A 8 -10.42 -16.15 -3.42
C TYR A 8 -10.95 -16.62 -2.05
N ASN A 9 -12.16 -17.20 -2.01
CA ASN A 9 -12.77 -17.76 -0.81
C ASN A 9 -12.47 -19.27 -0.63
N LYS A 10 -11.76 -19.90 -1.57
CA LYS A 10 -11.39 -21.32 -1.45
C LYS A 10 -10.31 -21.49 -0.38
N GLN A 11 -10.49 -22.45 0.53
CA GLN A 11 -9.55 -22.72 1.61
C GLN A 11 -8.13 -22.96 1.09
N ASP A 12 -7.97 -23.77 0.04
CA ASP A 12 -6.67 -24.08 -0.57
C ASP A 12 -5.95 -22.82 -1.08
N TRP A 13 -6.70 -21.82 -1.58
CA TRP A 13 -6.14 -20.53 -1.96
C TRP A 13 -5.70 -19.69 -0.75
N GLN A 14 -6.48 -19.72 0.32
CA GLN A 14 -6.21 -18.94 1.53
C GLN A 14 -5.01 -19.46 2.32
N ILE A 15 -4.78 -20.77 2.32
CA ILE A 15 -3.66 -21.40 3.04
C ILE A 15 -2.38 -21.51 2.20
N ALA A 16 -2.47 -21.35 0.87
CA ALA A 16 -1.30 -21.31 0.01
C ALA A 16 -0.40 -20.12 0.36
N GLU A 17 0.87 -20.15 -0.06
CA GLU A 17 1.78 -19.02 0.07
C GLU A 17 1.94 -18.34 -1.29
N VAL A 18 1.14 -17.30 -1.54
CA VAL A 18 1.20 -16.50 -2.77
C VAL A 18 1.38 -15.02 -2.41
N PRO A 19 2.61 -14.59 -2.02
CA PRO A 19 2.86 -13.28 -1.42
C PRO A 19 2.42 -12.07 -2.27
N SER A 20 2.30 -12.25 -3.58
CA SER A 20 1.84 -11.21 -4.51
C SER A 20 0.32 -10.99 -4.50
N MET A 21 -0.48 -11.90 -3.96
CA MET A 21 -1.94 -11.88 -4.16
C MET A 21 -2.80 -12.33 -2.97
N ASN A 22 -2.35 -13.27 -2.14
CA ASN A 22 -3.25 -13.96 -1.20
C ASN A 22 -3.04 -13.60 0.29
N GLY A 23 -2.40 -12.46 0.58
CA GLY A 23 -2.26 -11.99 1.95
C GLY A 23 -3.61 -11.73 2.63
N HIS A 24 -3.82 -12.33 3.79
CA HIS A 24 -5.02 -12.12 4.60
C HIS A 24 -4.71 -11.22 5.80
N GLY A 25 -5.48 -10.16 5.97
CA GLY A 25 -5.27 -9.18 7.03
C GLY A 25 -6.40 -8.17 7.13
N ASN A 26 -6.18 -7.12 7.93
CA ASN A 26 -7.13 -6.03 8.12
C ASN A 26 -6.42 -4.67 8.05
N ALA A 27 -7.19 -3.60 7.83
CA ALA A 27 -6.66 -2.25 7.74
C ALA A 27 -5.78 -1.85 8.94
N ARG A 28 -6.15 -2.24 10.17
CA ARG A 28 -5.36 -1.92 11.37
C ARG A 28 -3.95 -2.51 11.30
N SER A 29 -3.84 -3.76 10.88
CA SER A 29 -2.56 -4.48 10.83
C SER A 29 -1.69 -3.94 9.69
N ILE A 30 -2.28 -3.70 8.51
CA ILE A 30 -1.56 -3.13 7.35
C ILE A 30 -1.09 -1.70 7.66
N ALA A 31 -1.95 -0.86 8.25
CA ALA A 31 -1.58 0.50 8.66
C ALA A 31 -0.43 0.46 9.67
N LYS A 32 -0.41 -0.53 10.59
CA LYS A 32 0.68 -0.66 11.56
C LYS A 32 2.02 -1.03 10.91
N ILE A 33 2.02 -1.85 9.86
CA ILE A 33 3.24 -2.17 9.10
C ILE A 33 3.79 -0.90 8.44
N TYR A 34 2.95 -0.12 7.77
CA TYR A 34 3.41 1.12 7.14
C TYR A 34 3.79 2.21 8.15
N ASP A 35 3.14 2.27 9.31
CA ASP A 35 3.52 3.14 10.43
C ASP A 35 4.94 2.82 10.92
N ILE A 36 5.27 1.52 11.00
CA ILE A 36 6.62 1.02 11.30
C ILE A 36 7.63 1.35 10.20
N PHE A 37 7.23 1.56 8.95
CA PHE A 37 8.17 1.89 7.88
C PHE A 37 8.67 3.34 7.92
N VAL A 38 7.86 4.24 8.49
CA VAL A 38 8.20 5.66 8.61
C VAL A 38 8.63 6.07 10.02
N ASN A 39 8.49 5.16 10.98
CA ASN A 39 8.94 5.30 12.37
C ASN A 39 9.96 4.21 12.71
N ASP A 40 10.70 4.36 13.82
CA ASP A 40 11.57 3.28 14.27
C ASP A 40 10.74 2.23 15.03
N LEU A 41 10.88 0.95 14.68
CA LEU A 41 10.36 -0.15 15.49
C LEU A 41 11.33 -0.42 16.64
N ILE A 42 10.98 0.06 17.83
CA ILE A 42 11.77 -0.12 19.04
C ILE A 42 11.13 -1.23 19.87
N LYS A 43 11.94 -2.22 20.27
CA LYS A 43 11.56 -3.21 21.28
C LYS A 43 12.50 -3.06 22.47
N GLU A 44 11.93 -2.77 23.64
CA GLU A 44 12.65 -2.39 24.85
C GLU A 44 13.53 -1.16 24.61
N LYS A 45 14.82 -1.35 24.30
CA LYS A 45 15.80 -0.30 24.00
C LYS A 45 16.54 -0.51 22.68
N ASN A 46 16.17 -1.55 21.92
CA ASN A 46 16.80 -1.90 20.66
C ASN A 46 15.90 -1.49 19.48
N VAL A 47 16.50 -0.82 18.50
CA VAL A 47 15.84 -0.57 17.21
C VAL A 47 15.87 -1.87 16.41
N LEU A 48 14.72 -2.52 16.28
CA LEU A 48 14.55 -3.74 15.48
C LEU A 48 14.50 -3.45 13.98
N LEU A 49 13.89 -2.33 13.62
CA LEU A 49 13.84 -1.83 12.24
C LEU A 49 13.90 -0.31 12.28
N SER A 50 14.90 0.27 11.64
CA SER A 50 15.04 1.72 11.56
C SER A 50 14.36 2.27 10.31
N LYS A 51 13.72 3.43 10.41
CA LYS A 51 13.19 4.15 9.25
C LYS A 51 14.30 4.51 8.25
N SER A 52 15.54 4.70 8.73
CA SER A 52 16.70 4.93 7.85
C SER A 52 17.00 3.73 6.95
N SER A 53 16.88 2.50 7.48
CA SER A 53 17.04 1.29 6.68
C SER A 53 15.97 1.19 5.60
N ILE A 54 14.71 1.49 5.93
CA ILE A 54 13.62 1.51 4.95
C ILE A 54 13.88 2.58 3.89
N ASN A 55 14.27 3.79 4.27
CA ASN A 55 14.55 4.88 3.33
C ASN A 55 15.61 4.50 2.28
N LYS A 56 16.62 3.70 2.65
CA LYS A 56 17.63 3.21 1.69
C LYS A 56 17.05 2.26 0.64
N CYS A 57 15.99 1.53 0.99
CA CYS A 57 15.30 0.62 0.08
C CYS A 57 14.27 1.32 -0.82
N LEU A 58 13.94 2.59 -0.55
CA LEU A 58 13.01 3.39 -1.36
C LEU A 58 13.66 4.05 -2.58
N THR A 59 14.88 3.64 -2.94
CA THR A 59 15.55 4.06 -4.17
C THR A 59 14.66 3.73 -5.36
N GLU A 60 14.35 4.75 -6.15
CA GLU A 60 13.52 4.62 -7.35
C GLU A 60 14.29 3.84 -8.42
N CYS A 61 13.69 2.78 -8.95
CA CYS A 61 14.16 2.12 -10.16
C CYS A 61 13.96 3.04 -11.37
N ASP A 62 14.70 2.81 -12.46
CA ASP A 62 14.59 3.59 -13.70
C ASP A 62 13.13 3.81 -14.13
N SER A 63 12.71 5.08 -14.06
CA SER A 63 11.36 5.53 -14.35
C SER A 63 10.99 5.22 -15.79
N ARG A 64 9.96 4.39 -15.96
CA ARG A 64 9.46 3.94 -17.27
C ARG A 64 7.96 3.75 -17.24
N ILE A 65 7.35 3.66 -18.42
CA ILE A 65 5.99 3.13 -18.54
C ILE A 65 6.02 1.66 -18.12
N ASP A 66 5.18 1.32 -17.15
CA ASP A 66 4.98 -0.07 -16.77
C ASP A 66 4.30 -0.81 -17.92
N LYS A 67 4.92 -1.88 -18.42
CA LYS A 67 4.41 -2.62 -19.59
C LYS A 67 3.22 -3.53 -19.28
N SER A 68 2.94 -3.79 -18.01
CA SER A 68 1.76 -4.56 -17.59
C SER A 68 0.58 -3.64 -17.31
N LEU A 69 0.82 -2.53 -16.60
CA LEU A 69 -0.20 -1.55 -16.21
C LEU A 69 -0.44 -0.48 -17.28
N MET A 70 0.47 -0.38 -18.26
CA MET A 70 0.41 0.56 -19.39
C MET A 70 0.32 2.04 -18.97
N MET A 71 0.95 2.38 -17.84
CA MET A 71 0.98 3.73 -17.29
C MET A 71 2.31 4.00 -16.58
N PRO A 72 2.71 5.27 -16.37
CA PRO A 72 3.91 5.58 -15.61
C PRO A 72 3.73 5.17 -14.15
N ILE A 73 4.58 4.25 -13.68
CA ILE A 73 4.66 3.84 -12.27
C ILE A 73 6.10 4.00 -11.82
N ARG A 74 6.29 4.57 -10.62
CA ARG A 74 7.59 4.70 -9.98
C ARG A 74 7.75 3.59 -8.96
N TRP A 75 8.54 2.60 -9.29
CA TRP A 75 8.82 1.46 -8.43
C TRP A 75 10.08 1.72 -7.60
N SER A 76 10.06 1.36 -6.31
CA SER A 76 11.28 1.20 -5.52
C SER A 76 11.96 -0.13 -5.84
N GLU A 77 13.24 -0.28 -5.50
CA GLU A 77 13.97 -1.55 -5.61
C GLU A 77 13.31 -2.73 -4.84
N ILE A 78 12.51 -2.44 -3.81
CA ILE A 78 11.78 -3.43 -3.02
C ILE A 78 10.30 -3.61 -3.42
N GLY A 79 9.90 -3.12 -4.59
CA GLY A 79 8.55 -3.35 -5.14
C GLY A 79 7.43 -2.48 -4.54
N LEU A 80 7.75 -1.43 -3.79
CA LEU A 80 6.78 -0.42 -3.38
C LEU A 80 6.56 0.62 -4.47
N ILE A 81 5.33 1.09 -4.60
CA ILE A 81 4.96 2.20 -5.47
C ILE A 81 5.32 3.50 -4.76
N LEU A 82 6.12 4.34 -5.40
CA LEU A 82 6.52 5.67 -4.95
C LEU A 82 5.63 6.73 -5.59
N ARG A 83 5.40 7.84 -4.89
CA ARG A 83 4.72 9.03 -5.44
C ARG A 83 3.35 8.71 -6.07
N GLY A 84 2.55 7.86 -5.42
CA GLY A 84 1.25 7.38 -5.93
C GLY A 84 0.15 8.45 -6.10
N GLY A 85 0.48 9.72 -5.95
CA GLY A 85 -0.47 10.84 -5.97
C GLY A 85 -1.57 10.65 -4.93
N TRP A 86 -2.79 11.06 -5.28
CA TRP A 86 -3.95 10.96 -4.39
C TRP A 86 -4.33 9.53 -3.99
N LEU A 87 -3.80 8.50 -4.66
CA LEU A 87 -3.97 7.12 -4.20
C LEU A 87 -3.29 6.90 -2.84
N PHE A 88 -2.21 7.63 -2.56
CA PHE A 88 -1.45 7.59 -1.30
C PHE A 88 -1.41 8.96 -0.58
N GLY A 89 -2.45 9.76 -0.77
CA GLY A 89 -2.62 11.04 -0.07
C GLY A 89 -2.05 12.26 -0.78
N LYS A 90 -1.84 13.35 -0.02
CA LYS A 90 -1.39 14.64 -0.58
C LYS A 90 0.12 14.74 -0.79
N ASN A 91 0.90 13.96 -0.03
CA ASN A 91 2.35 14.09 0.03
C ASN A 91 3.03 13.23 -1.03
N LYS A 92 4.00 13.81 -1.75
CA LYS A 92 4.71 13.12 -2.84
C LYS A 92 5.70 12.07 -2.31
N GLU A 93 6.06 12.17 -1.04
CA GLU A 93 6.96 11.27 -0.31
C GLU A 93 6.27 9.95 0.07
N SER A 94 4.94 9.90 -0.02
CA SER A 94 4.18 8.69 0.30
C SER A 94 4.53 7.53 -0.62
N PHE A 95 4.58 6.33 -0.04
CA PHE A 95 4.90 5.09 -0.73
C PHE A 95 4.09 3.92 -0.19
N GLY A 96 3.77 2.94 -1.03
CA GLY A 96 2.90 1.84 -0.61
C GLY A 96 2.55 0.87 -1.72
N HIS A 97 1.40 0.24 -1.60
CA HIS A 97 0.86 -0.64 -2.63
C HIS A 97 -0.67 -0.64 -2.59
N ASN A 98 -1.31 -0.70 -3.75
CA ASN A 98 -2.74 -0.94 -3.89
C ASN A 98 -3.02 -2.40 -4.29
N GLY A 99 -4.15 -2.93 -3.83
CA GLY A 99 -4.66 -4.23 -4.23
C GLY A 99 -5.80 -4.10 -5.22
N TRP A 100 -5.96 -5.11 -6.07
CA TRP A 100 -7.17 -5.24 -6.88
C TRP A 100 -8.41 -5.33 -5.99
N GLY A 101 -9.52 -4.75 -6.44
CA GLY A 101 -10.75 -4.68 -5.63
C GLY A 101 -10.89 -3.42 -4.77
N GLY A 102 -9.82 -2.63 -4.63
CA GLY A 102 -9.84 -1.29 -4.04
C GLY A 102 -9.18 -1.17 -2.67
N SER A 103 -8.58 -2.22 -2.13
CA SER A 103 -7.76 -2.13 -0.92
C SER A 103 -6.44 -1.42 -1.20
N LEU A 104 -5.83 -0.80 -0.20
CA LEU A 104 -4.47 -0.27 -0.28
C LEU A 104 -3.83 -0.16 1.10
N GLY A 105 -2.51 -0.03 1.12
CA GLY A 105 -1.74 0.41 2.27
C GLY A 105 -0.58 1.27 1.82
N PHE A 106 -0.29 2.33 2.57
CA PHE A 106 0.86 3.20 2.30
C PHE A 106 1.35 3.88 3.57
N ALA A 107 2.59 4.36 3.51
CA ALA A 107 3.22 5.19 4.51
C ALA A 107 3.26 6.64 4.00
N ASP A 108 3.03 7.60 4.90
CA ASP A 108 3.25 9.03 4.68
C ASP A 108 4.39 9.51 5.59
N PRO A 109 5.62 9.64 5.07
CA PRO A 109 6.76 10.09 5.86
C PRO A 109 6.65 11.52 6.37
N VAL A 110 5.86 12.37 5.72
CA VAL A 110 5.70 13.79 6.09
C VAL A 110 4.86 13.91 7.36
N LEU A 111 3.79 13.11 7.44
CA LEU A 111 2.94 13.03 8.63
C LEU A 111 3.43 12.00 9.66
N GLY A 112 4.36 11.11 9.28
CA GLY A 112 4.89 10.06 10.15
C GLY A 112 3.87 8.96 10.46
N ILE A 113 2.98 8.66 9.51
CA ILE A 113 1.86 7.73 9.71
C ILE A 113 1.82 6.62 8.66
N GLY A 114 1.25 5.47 9.05
CA GLY A 114 0.79 4.45 8.13
C GLY A 114 -0.72 4.52 7.94
N VAL A 115 -1.18 4.33 6.70
CA VAL A 115 -2.60 4.37 6.32
C VAL A 115 -2.94 3.10 5.55
N ALA A 116 -4.13 2.55 5.81
CA ALA A 116 -4.62 1.41 5.05
C ALA A 116 -6.15 1.43 4.94
N TYR A 117 -6.63 0.84 3.86
CA TYR A 117 -8.05 0.62 3.59
C TYR A 117 -8.24 -0.79 3.04
N THR A 118 -9.18 -1.52 3.63
CA THR A 118 -9.53 -2.87 3.22
C THR A 118 -11.04 -2.95 3.00
N THR A 119 -11.47 -3.70 2.01
CA THR A 119 -12.89 -3.86 1.67
C THR A 119 -13.15 -5.26 1.16
N ASN A 120 -14.31 -5.82 1.49
CA ASN A 120 -14.81 -7.07 0.91
C ASN A 120 -15.68 -6.82 -0.34
N LYS A 121 -16.10 -5.57 -0.57
CA LYS A 121 -16.84 -5.19 -1.78
C LYS A 121 -15.84 -4.83 -2.87
N ILE A 122 -15.56 -5.80 -3.73
CA ILE A 122 -14.63 -5.69 -4.85
C ILE A 122 -15.12 -4.64 -5.85
N ASN A 123 -14.26 -3.68 -6.15
CA ASN A 123 -14.33 -2.89 -7.37
C ASN A 123 -13.51 -3.61 -8.45
N PRO A 124 -14.14 -4.21 -9.47
CA PRO A 124 -13.44 -5.05 -10.44
C PRO A 124 -12.61 -4.26 -11.46
N THR A 125 -12.69 -2.92 -11.43
CA THR A 125 -11.93 -2.06 -12.34
C THR A 125 -10.46 -1.96 -11.90
N MET A 126 -9.58 -1.64 -12.86
CA MET A 126 -8.18 -1.30 -12.58
C MET A 126 -7.99 0.19 -12.22
N ALA A 127 -9.07 0.97 -12.21
CA ALA A 127 -9.03 2.38 -11.84
C ALA A 127 -8.94 2.55 -10.32
N SER A 128 -8.43 3.71 -9.89
CA SER A 128 -8.42 4.08 -8.47
C SER A 128 -9.83 4.04 -7.88
N ASP A 129 -9.98 3.39 -6.72
CA ASP A 129 -11.27 3.26 -6.08
C ASP A 129 -11.71 4.57 -5.43
N GLN A 130 -12.82 5.15 -5.89
CA GLN A 130 -13.26 6.47 -5.42
C GLN A 130 -13.64 6.49 -3.93
N ARG A 131 -13.99 5.34 -3.33
CA ARG A 131 -14.30 5.26 -1.88
C ARG A 131 -13.09 5.67 -1.08
N ILE A 132 -11.92 5.10 -1.38
CA ILE A 132 -10.69 5.44 -0.67
C ILE A 132 -10.16 6.82 -1.05
N ILE A 133 -10.27 7.24 -2.31
CA ILE A 133 -9.85 8.60 -2.70
C ILE A 133 -10.64 9.67 -1.92
N ASN A 134 -11.95 9.49 -1.76
CA ASN A 134 -12.78 10.41 -0.98
C ASN A 134 -12.42 10.42 0.50
N LEU A 135 -12.19 9.23 1.09
CA LEU A 135 -11.75 9.12 2.48
C LEU A 135 -10.39 9.77 2.71
N LEU A 136 -9.43 9.57 1.81
CA LEU A 136 -8.10 10.18 1.90
C LEU A 136 -8.18 11.70 1.80
N ARG A 137 -8.92 12.24 0.81
CA ARG A 137 -9.15 13.69 0.74
C ARG A 137 -9.68 14.24 2.05
N LYS A 138 -10.71 13.60 2.60
CA LYS A 138 -11.29 14.08 3.85
C LYS A 138 -10.34 13.96 5.04
N PHE A 139 -9.59 12.86 5.14
CA PHE A 139 -8.57 12.65 6.16
C PHE A 139 -7.50 13.75 6.12
N TYR A 140 -6.99 14.08 4.93
CA TYR A 140 -5.96 15.10 4.76
C TYR A 140 -6.47 16.54 4.89
N GLU A 141 -7.76 16.81 4.66
CA GLU A 141 -8.39 18.09 4.99
C GLU A 141 -8.44 18.33 6.50
N LEU A 142 -8.64 17.27 7.29
CA LEU A 142 -8.74 17.34 8.75
C LEU A 142 -7.35 17.29 9.43
N SER A 143 -6.34 16.77 8.73
CA SER A 143 -4.96 16.67 9.20
C SER A 143 -4.21 17.93 8.78
N ILE A 144 -4.18 18.92 9.69
CA ILE A 144 -3.51 20.21 9.54
C ILE A 144 -2.01 20.00 9.32
#